data_AF-A0A4S8MYK4-F1
#
_entry.id   AF-A0A4S8MYK4-F1
#
_cell.length_a   1.000
_cell.length_b   1.000
_cell.length_c   1.000
_cell.angle_alpha   90.00
_cell.angle_beta   90.00
_cell.angle_gamma   90.00
#
_symmetry.space_group_name_H-M   'P 1'
#
loop_
_entity.id
_entity.type
_entity.pdbx_description
1 polymer ?
#
loop_
_entity_poly.entity_id
_entity_poly.type
_entity_poly.pdbx_seq_one_letter_code
_entity_poly.pdbx_strand_id
1 'polypeptide(L)'
;MFLPTPDGYPVGSTTFVSPITPPVTAGSAKIKRNGQLLLDEVCWTAYYPCDISSSKLKKGLPWLSRPLGVDHRGYAIFIGKFRLCMPSILDFMDYYVAPRLSLRPVPTYVNAPLLKPNAEVNQWPLVIFSHGLGGSRTAYSQVCTRLAASGKVVLAIEHRDGSAHASVSRSWDAKKAKRIILYVSERDATWENDITHPDLETPPPLPLRTDQLVIRRHEIYHIFDTFSRFIRCEQGVQLKCVNGEELPLSSWTEGSIPPVQLDTIQLAGHSFGGCTLFSILSTHPPDPYKPLPVTHVLILDPWMDPFPSPGPVPITISQKDDDTQSTINNKISSGDTNGNGIIHDGTNEIPRMLVINSEGFTLWTDHFARLEFAVKAFGAKLITLGKSFKSLRIAAFLPHYFHCSVRCSHPSFSDFPLLPFIKTKSSVELMEMIAELSIKFLDNQLDTDSNIKSTLEQCTKDSDTTIRILDNIPDKIVIGKWGDGSNKHKMVGNLGDVIIHS
;
A
#
# COMPACT_ATOMS: atom_id res chain seq x y z
N MET A 1 6.79 -24.80 -6.34
CA MET A 1 6.19 -23.95 -7.41
C MET A 1 6.03 -22.56 -6.82
N PHE A 2 6.34 -21.49 -7.55
CA PHE A 2 6.28 -20.11 -7.03
C PHE A 2 4.93 -19.46 -7.37
N LEU A 3 4.67 -18.26 -6.83
CA LEU A 3 3.71 -17.33 -7.44
C LEU A 3 4.18 -16.93 -8.85
N PRO A 4 3.30 -16.38 -9.72
CA PRO A 4 3.69 -15.98 -11.07
C PRO A 4 4.94 -15.07 -11.07
N THR A 5 5.92 -15.44 -11.88
CA THR A 5 7.16 -14.65 -12.07
C THR A 5 6.84 -13.46 -12.98
N PRO A 6 7.26 -12.24 -12.63
CA PRO A 6 7.13 -11.09 -13.52
C PRO A 6 8.12 -11.18 -14.68
N ASP A 7 7.77 -10.56 -15.81
CA ASP A 7 8.70 -10.32 -16.91
C ASP A 7 9.58 -9.10 -16.59
N GLY A 8 10.80 -9.05 -17.17
CA GLY A 8 11.77 -7.98 -16.96
C GLY A 8 13.00 -8.40 -16.16
N TYR A 9 13.55 -7.49 -15.36
CA TYR A 9 14.74 -7.77 -14.54
C TYR A 9 14.47 -8.88 -13.51
N PRO A 10 15.45 -9.75 -13.23
CA PRO A 10 15.39 -10.62 -12.05
C PRO A 10 15.17 -9.80 -10.78
N VAL A 11 14.28 -10.26 -9.90
CA VAL A 11 13.87 -9.49 -8.72
C VAL A 11 14.50 -10.05 -7.45
N GLY A 12 15.26 -9.22 -6.76
CA GLY A 12 15.77 -9.47 -5.41
C GLY A 12 14.75 -9.09 -4.34
N SER A 13 14.89 -9.65 -3.15
CA SER A 13 14.09 -9.23 -2.00
C SER A 13 14.90 -9.22 -0.71
N THR A 14 14.83 -8.12 0.03
CA THR A 14 15.50 -7.96 1.33
C THR A 14 14.50 -7.40 2.33
N THR A 15 14.36 -8.03 3.49
CA THR A 15 13.50 -7.50 4.56
C THR A 15 14.34 -6.79 5.62
N PHE A 16 14.08 -5.50 5.77
CA PHE A 16 14.76 -4.58 6.66
C PHE A 16 13.91 -4.26 7.88
N VAL A 17 14.60 -3.94 8.97
CA VAL A 17 14.03 -3.41 10.22
C VAL A 17 14.95 -2.33 10.79
N SER A 18 14.34 -1.30 11.36
CA SER A 18 15.02 -0.18 12.03
C SER A 18 14.25 0.20 13.30
N PRO A 19 14.92 0.50 14.43
CA PRO A 19 14.24 0.94 15.64
C PRO A 19 13.83 2.41 15.54
N ILE A 20 12.73 2.77 16.19
CA ILE A 20 12.38 4.18 16.44
C ILE A 20 12.79 4.54 17.87
N THR A 21 13.63 5.57 18.00
CA THR A 21 14.10 6.08 19.30
C THR A 21 13.97 7.60 19.34
N PRO A 22 13.20 8.17 20.29
CA PRO A 22 12.30 7.48 21.24
C PRO A 22 11.11 6.82 20.53
N PRO A 23 10.50 5.76 21.09
CA PRO A 23 9.27 5.18 20.55
C PRO A 23 8.17 6.22 20.42
N VAL A 24 7.39 6.13 19.34
CA VAL A 24 6.26 7.02 19.07
C VAL A 24 4.98 6.36 19.56
N THR A 25 4.26 7.04 20.45
CA THR A 25 2.86 6.72 20.76
C THR A 25 2.00 7.74 20.04
N ALA A 26 1.06 7.28 19.22
CA ALA A 26 0.17 8.17 18.51
C ALA A 26 -1.28 7.68 18.53
N GLY A 27 -2.20 8.63 18.51
CA GLY A 27 -3.62 8.39 18.64
C GLY A 27 -4.12 8.29 20.08
N SER A 28 -5.44 8.22 20.23
CA SER A 28 -6.13 8.20 21.53
C SER A 28 -6.63 6.80 21.93
N ALA A 29 -6.59 5.83 21.01
CA ALA A 29 -7.05 4.47 21.24
C ALA A 29 -6.21 3.71 22.28
N LYS A 30 -6.90 3.14 23.27
CA LYS A 30 -6.39 2.10 24.18
C LYS A 30 -6.89 0.74 23.71
N ILE A 31 -5.98 -0.14 23.32
CA ILE A 31 -6.25 -1.48 22.82
C ILE A 31 -6.28 -2.47 24.00
N LYS A 32 -7.39 -3.18 24.16
CA LYS A 32 -7.62 -4.13 25.28
C LYS A 32 -6.49 -5.15 25.51
N ARG A 33 -5.75 -5.52 24.47
CA ARG A 33 -4.66 -6.53 24.52
C ARG A 33 -3.26 -5.94 24.57
N ASN A 34 -3.06 -4.72 24.08
CA ASN A 34 -1.73 -4.18 23.75
C ASN A 34 -1.43 -2.82 24.39
N GLY A 35 -2.37 -2.24 25.15
CA GLY A 35 -2.23 -0.87 25.65
C GLY A 35 -2.40 0.16 24.53
N GLN A 36 -1.55 1.18 24.50
CA GLN A 36 -1.60 2.20 23.45
C GLN A 36 -1.00 1.70 22.12
N LEU A 37 -1.35 2.37 21.02
CA LEU A 37 -0.66 2.18 19.74
C LEU A 37 0.78 2.71 19.85
N LEU A 38 1.72 1.78 19.97
CA LEU A 38 3.15 2.08 20.16
C LEU A 38 3.94 1.66 18.92
N LEU A 39 4.72 2.58 18.37
CA LEU A 39 5.64 2.38 17.27
C LEU A 39 7.09 2.50 17.79
N ASP A 40 7.76 1.35 17.89
CA ASP A 40 9.14 1.21 18.38
C ASP A 40 10.11 0.64 17.33
N GLU A 41 9.57 0.17 16.20
CA GLU A 41 10.30 -0.42 15.09
C GLU A 41 9.49 -0.20 13.81
N VAL A 42 10.18 0.08 12.71
CA VAL A 42 9.64 -0.02 11.35
C VAL A 42 10.16 -1.27 10.64
N CYS A 43 9.36 -1.82 9.73
CA CYS A 43 9.74 -2.98 8.92
C CYS A 43 9.24 -2.83 7.49
N TRP A 44 10.08 -3.21 6.53
CA TRP A 44 9.71 -3.26 5.13
C TRP A 44 10.47 -4.35 4.38
N THR A 45 9.88 -4.85 3.30
CA THR A 45 10.58 -5.66 2.30
C THR A 45 10.88 -4.79 1.09
N ALA A 46 12.15 -4.60 0.76
CA ALA A 46 12.59 -4.04 -0.50
C ALA A 46 12.51 -5.11 -1.60
N TYR A 47 11.82 -4.83 -2.70
CA TYR A 47 11.87 -5.58 -3.95
C TYR A 47 12.60 -4.73 -4.99
N TYR A 48 13.56 -5.31 -5.72
CA TYR A 48 14.46 -4.53 -6.56
C TYR A 48 15.07 -5.37 -7.70
N PRO A 49 15.50 -4.75 -8.82
CA PRO A 49 16.34 -5.43 -9.82
C PRO A 49 17.60 -5.99 -9.17
N CYS A 50 17.88 -7.28 -9.32
CA CYS A 50 19.04 -7.90 -8.67
C CYS A 50 20.01 -8.54 -9.67
N ASP A 51 21.27 -8.60 -9.27
CA ASP A 51 22.28 -9.37 -9.97
C ASP A 51 22.17 -10.85 -9.58
N ILE A 52 22.05 -11.72 -10.58
CA ILE A 52 21.94 -13.17 -10.44
C ILE A 52 23.23 -13.92 -10.84
N SER A 53 24.32 -13.21 -11.11
CA SER A 53 25.61 -13.78 -11.50
C SER A 53 26.22 -14.70 -10.44
N SER A 54 25.86 -14.52 -9.17
CA SER A 54 26.34 -15.35 -8.06
C SER A 54 25.68 -16.73 -8.01
N SER A 55 26.50 -17.77 -7.86
CA SER A 55 26.05 -19.18 -7.86
C SER A 55 25.34 -19.64 -6.56
N LYS A 56 25.31 -18.82 -5.50
CA LYS A 56 24.78 -19.19 -4.17
C LYS A 56 23.49 -18.47 -3.76
N LEU A 57 22.68 -17.98 -4.71
CA LEU A 57 21.47 -17.24 -4.39
C LEU A 57 20.29 -18.14 -4.00
N LYS A 58 19.59 -17.77 -2.92
CA LYS A 58 18.37 -18.45 -2.49
C LYS A 58 17.14 -17.83 -3.16
N LYS A 59 16.49 -18.59 -4.05
CA LYS A 59 15.21 -18.18 -4.65
C LYS A 59 14.03 -18.59 -3.79
N GLY A 60 13.14 -17.65 -3.51
CA GLY A 60 11.88 -17.86 -2.82
C GLY A 60 11.78 -17.15 -1.48
N LEU A 61 11.14 -15.98 -1.47
CA LEU A 61 10.72 -15.32 -0.24
C LEU A 61 9.40 -15.96 0.26
N PRO A 62 9.33 -16.42 1.51
CA PRO A 62 8.09 -16.94 2.08
C PRO A 62 6.96 -15.89 2.00
N TRP A 63 5.79 -16.30 1.52
CA TRP A 63 4.62 -15.41 1.42
C TRP A 63 4.03 -15.10 2.81
N LEU A 64 4.03 -16.07 3.73
CA LEU A 64 3.73 -15.84 5.15
C LEU A 64 5.02 -15.69 5.96
N SER A 65 4.99 -14.80 6.94
CA SER A 65 6.11 -14.59 7.84
C SER A 65 6.25 -15.78 8.81
N ARG A 66 7.46 -15.97 9.36
CA ARG A 66 7.69 -16.92 10.45
C ARG A 66 7.71 -16.15 11.78
N PRO A 67 7.13 -16.72 12.86
CA PRO A 67 6.53 -18.05 12.95
C PRO A 67 5.11 -18.11 12.35
N LEU A 68 4.82 -19.15 11.54
CA LEU A 68 3.56 -19.29 10.79
C LEU A 68 2.30 -19.27 11.67
N GLY A 69 2.40 -19.73 12.92
CA GLY A 69 1.28 -19.70 13.86
C GLY A 69 0.80 -18.28 14.21
N VAL A 70 1.67 -17.28 14.07
CA VAL A 70 1.32 -15.87 14.28
C VAL A 70 0.51 -15.34 13.10
N ASP A 71 0.98 -15.52 11.86
CA ASP A 71 0.24 -15.16 10.64
C ASP A 71 -1.13 -15.84 10.59
N HIS A 72 -1.20 -17.15 10.91
CA HIS A 72 -2.48 -17.86 10.92
C HIS A 72 -3.46 -17.28 11.95
N ARG A 73 -3.00 -17.10 13.19
CA ARG A 73 -3.81 -16.47 14.24
C ARG A 73 -4.27 -15.08 13.81
N GLY A 74 -3.40 -14.31 13.15
CA GLY A 74 -3.71 -13.00 12.61
C GLY A 74 -4.86 -13.01 11.60
N TYR A 75 -4.76 -13.86 10.57
CA TYR A 75 -5.84 -14.02 9.59
C TYR A 75 -7.13 -14.55 10.21
N ALA A 76 -7.05 -15.50 11.15
CA ALA A 76 -8.22 -16.01 11.85
C ALA A 76 -8.95 -14.92 12.66
N ILE A 77 -8.22 -13.96 13.24
CA ILE A 77 -8.80 -12.79 13.91
C ILE A 77 -9.40 -11.83 12.88
N PHE A 78 -8.65 -11.51 11.80
CA PHE A 78 -9.10 -10.59 10.76
C PHE A 78 -10.40 -11.03 10.08
N ILE A 79 -10.53 -12.32 9.76
CA ILE A 79 -11.72 -12.93 9.13
C ILE A 79 -12.90 -13.06 10.12
N GLY A 80 -12.74 -12.62 11.36
CA GLY A 80 -13.63 -12.86 12.51
C GLY A 80 -15.13 -13.05 12.25
N LYS A 81 -15.57 -14.32 12.34
CA LYS A 81 -16.86 -14.85 12.89
C LYS A 81 -16.94 -16.40 12.81
N PHE A 82 -15.97 -17.09 12.22
CA PHE A 82 -15.99 -18.56 12.09
C PHE A 82 -15.57 -19.35 13.35
N ARG A 83 -14.81 -18.74 14.27
CA ARG A 83 -14.24 -19.44 15.43
C ARG A 83 -15.27 -19.98 16.42
N LEU A 84 -16.46 -19.37 16.48
CA LEU A 84 -17.56 -19.83 17.35
C LEU A 84 -18.43 -20.92 16.71
N CYS A 85 -18.41 -21.06 15.37
CA CYS A 85 -19.35 -21.95 14.68
C CYS A 85 -18.70 -23.21 14.07
N MET A 86 -17.38 -23.21 13.80
CA MET A 86 -16.70 -24.32 13.10
C MET A 86 -15.21 -24.49 13.50
N PRO A 87 -14.89 -24.90 14.75
CA PRO A 87 -13.50 -25.09 15.20
C PRO A 87 -12.72 -26.15 14.38
N SER A 88 -13.38 -27.24 13.97
CA SER A 88 -12.75 -28.35 13.24
C SER A 88 -12.31 -28.02 11.80
N ILE A 89 -12.96 -27.06 11.14
CA ILE A 89 -12.56 -26.57 9.80
C ILE A 89 -11.36 -25.65 9.90
N LEU A 90 -11.25 -24.87 10.98
CA LEU A 90 -10.10 -24.00 11.21
C LEU A 90 -8.86 -24.82 11.58
N ASP A 91 -9.00 -25.88 12.38
CA ASP A 91 -7.91 -26.84 12.62
C ASP A 91 -7.49 -27.55 11.32
N PHE A 92 -8.44 -27.87 10.44
CA PHE A 92 -8.15 -28.39 9.10
C PHE A 92 -7.45 -27.35 8.20
N MET A 93 -7.84 -26.08 8.25
CA MET A 93 -7.16 -25.00 7.54
C MET A 93 -5.75 -24.80 8.08
N ASP A 94 -5.57 -24.76 9.40
CA ASP A 94 -4.31 -24.67 10.13
C ASP A 94 -3.34 -25.80 9.77
N TYR A 95 -3.83 -27.03 9.73
CA TYR A 95 -2.99 -28.21 9.60
C TYR A 95 -2.77 -28.65 8.14
N TYR A 96 -3.74 -28.42 7.25
CA TYR A 96 -3.70 -28.94 5.87
C TYR A 96 -3.68 -27.88 4.77
N VAL A 97 -4.16 -26.66 5.01
CA VAL A 97 -4.29 -25.63 3.96
C VAL A 97 -3.27 -24.50 4.12
N ALA A 98 -3.10 -23.94 5.31
CA ALA A 98 -2.16 -22.86 5.60
C ALA A 98 -0.69 -23.25 5.35
N PRO A 99 -0.21 -24.47 5.68
CA PRO A 99 1.12 -24.91 5.28
C PRO A 99 1.22 -24.95 3.76
N ARG A 100 0.18 -25.42 3.05
CA ARG A 100 0.13 -25.55 1.59
C ARG A 100 -0.02 -24.22 0.83
N LEU A 101 -0.67 -23.22 1.42
CA LEU A 101 -0.67 -21.83 0.94
C LEU A 101 0.69 -21.16 1.19
N SER A 102 1.37 -21.51 2.28
CA SER A 102 2.77 -21.12 2.55
C SER A 102 3.80 -21.79 1.61
N LEU A 103 3.41 -22.83 0.85
CA LEU A 103 4.34 -23.61 0.00
C LEU A 103 4.70 -22.93 -1.32
N ARG A 104 4.09 -21.80 -1.68
CA ARG A 104 4.47 -21.05 -2.89
C ARG A 104 5.10 -19.72 -2.53
N PRO A 105 6.44 -19.70 -2.40
CA PRO A 105 7.13 -18.46 -2.14
C PRO A 105 6.97 -17.48 -3.32
N VAL A 106 7.14 -16.20 -3.00
CA VAL A 106 7.30 -15.14 -3.97
C VAL A 106 8.57 -15.43 -4.80
N PRO A 107 8.55 -15.29 -6.14
CA PRO A 107 9.64 -15.72 -7.03
C PRO A 107 10.86 -14.78 -7.02
N THR A 108 11.30 -14.32 -5.84
CA THR A 108 12.42 -13.38 -5.68
C THR A 108 13.70 -14.08 -5.23
N TYR A 109 14.85 -13.46 -5.47
CA TYR A 109 16.15 -13.89 -4.95
C TYR A 109 16.42 -13.17 -3.61
N VAL A 110 16.35 -13.92 -2.50
CA VAL A 110 16.48 -13.35 -1.16
C VAL A 110 17.91 -12.87 -0.94
N ASN A 111 18.06 -11.62 -0.51
CA ASN A 111 19.33 -10.96 -0.22
C ASN A 111 20.34 -10.96 -1.40
N ALA A 112 19.85 -11.03 -2.63
CA ALA A 112 20.70 -10.88 -3.81
C ALA A 112 21.25 -9.44 -3.89
N PRO A 113 22.45 -9.22 -4.47
CA PRO A 113 22.97 -7.87 -4.69
C PRO A 113 22.03 -7.04 -5.55
N LEU A 114 21.88 -5.75 -5.22
CA LEU A 114 21.18 -4.79 -6.07
C LEU A 114 21.90 -4.69 -7.42
N LEU A 115 21.15 -4.81 -8.52
CA LEU A 115 21.70 -4.62 -9.87
C LEU A 115 22.08 -3.14 -10.04
N LYS A 116 23.27 -2.85 -10.56
CA LYS A 116 23.65 -1.47 -10.84
C LYS A 116 22.80 -0.91 -12.00
N PRO A 117 22.22 0.29 -11.87
CA PRO A 117 21.54 0.95 -12.98
C PRO A 117 22.46 1.08 -14.20
N ASN A 118 21.89 1.01 -15.40
CA ASN A 118 22.62 1.31 -16.63
C ASN A 118 22.80 2.84 -16.80
N ALA A 119 23.57 3.25 -17.82
CA ALA A 119 23.84 4.67 -18.10
C ALA A 119 22.59 5.48 -18.51
N GLU A 120 21.51 4.81 -18.94
CA GLU A 120 20.27 5.48 -19.34
C GLU A 120 19.45 5.92 -18.13
N VAL A 121 19.36 5.05 -17.11
CA VAL A 121 18.53 5.28 -15.91
C VAL A 121 19.32 5.99 -14.81
N ASN A 122 20.64 5.75 -14.70
CA ASN A 122 21.57 6.25 -13.68
C ASN A 122 21.26 5.85 -12.23
N GLN A 123 20.00 5.91 -11.80
CA GLN A 123 19.51 5.56 -10.47
C GLN A 123 18.12 4.92 -10.58
N TRP A 124 17.87 3.84 -9.84
CA TRP A 124 16.56 3.23 -9.82
C TRP A 124 15.53 4.13 -9.11
N PRO A 125 14.36 4.41 -9.70
CA PRO A 125 13.27 5.11 -9.04
C PRO A 125 12.80 4.38 -7.77
N LEU A 126 12.47 5.13 -6.73
CA LEU A 126 12.01 4.62 -5.45
C LEU A 126 10.48 4.68 -5.33
N VAL A 127 9.85 3.54 -5.06
CA VAL A 127 8.42 3.41 -4.74
C VAL A 127 8.25 2.96 -3.30
N ILE A 128 7.44 3.65 -2.51
CA ILE A 128 7.04 3.18 -1.17
C ILE A 128 5.61 2.63 -1.26
N PHE A 129 5.42 1.37 -0.87
CA PHE A 129 4.14 0.66 -0.96
C PHE A 129 3.50 0.44 0.41
N SER A 130 2.26 0.91 0.60
CA SER A 130 1.45 0.71 1.82
C SER A 130 0.29 -0.27 1.59
N HIS A 131 0.17 -1.26 2.48
CA HIS A 131 -0.85 -2.31 2.35
C HIS A 131 -2.21 -1.94 2.96
N GLY A 132 -3.27 -2.59 2.49
CA GLY A 132 -4.63 -2.50 3.07
C GLY A 132 -4.79 -3.19 4.43
N LEU A 133 -5.99 -3.11 5.03
CA LEU A 133 -6.34 -3.85 6.24
C LEU A 133 -6.15 -5.36 6.04
N GLY A 134 -5.63 -6.05 7.07
CA GLY A 134 -5.31 -7.48 7.00
C GLY A 134 -4.12 -7.82 6.10
N GLY A 135 -3.50 -6.83 5.45
CA GLY A 135 -2.34 -7.01 4.58
C GLY A 135 -1.03 -7.26 5.33
N SER A 136 0.05 -7.30 4.56
CA SER A 136 1.45 -7.34 5.02
C SER A 136 2.39 -6.93 3.88
N ARG A 137 3.69 -6.83 4.17
CA ARG A 137 4.78 -6.58 3.18
C ARG A 137 4.89 -7.62 2.06
N THR A 138 4.24 -8.78 2.20
CA THR A 138 4.22 -9.88 1.23
C THR A 138 2.87 -10.12 0.59
N ALA A 139 1.78 -9.56 1.12
CA ALA A 139 0.43 -9.77 0.58
C ALA A 139 0.18 -9.09 -0.79
N TYR A 140 1.11 -8.23 -1.22
CA TYR A 140 1.06 -7.45 -2.47
C TYR A 140 2.32 -7.70 -3.32
N SER A 141 2.97 -8.85 -3.14
CA SER A 141 4.25 -9.14 -3.78
C SER A 141 4.14 -9.18 -5.30
N GLN A 142 2.99 -9.51 -5.88
CA GLN A 142 2.81 -9.58 -7.33
C GLN A 142 2.83 -8.21 -8.00
N VAL A 143 2.26 -7.19 -7.35
CA VAL A 143 2.40 -5.78 -7.77
C VAL A 143 3.84 -5.31 -7.54
N CYS A 144 4.37 -5.51 -6.32
CA CYS A 144 5.69 -5.02 -5.96
C CYS A 144 6.82 -5.62 -6.81
N THR A 145 6.74 -6.91 -7.13
CA THR A 145 7.74 -7.59 -7.96
C THR A 145 7.65 -7.19 -9.44
N ARG A 146 6.47 -6.85 -9.97
CA ARG A 146 6.33 -6.33 -11.34
C ARG A 146 6.88 -4.92 -11.45
N LEU A 147 6.58 -4.06 -10.49
CA LEU A 147 7.22 -2.75 -10.37
C LEU A 147 8.75 -2.89 -10.30
N ALA A 148 9.25 -3.83 -9.47
CA ALA A 148 10.69 -4.07 -9.37
C ALA A 148 11.31 -4.61 -10.67
N ALA A 149 10.65 -5.56 -11.33
CA ALA A 149 11.10 -6.13 -12.61
C ALA A 149 11.08 -5.10 -13.74
N SER A 150 10.28 -4.03 -13.64
CA SER A 150 10.30 -2.88 -14.55
C SER A 150 11.47 -1.92 -14.31
N GLY A 151 12.33 -2.17 -13.32
CA GLY A 151 13.45 -1.29 -13.00
C GLY A 151 13.15 -0.27 -11.91
N LYS A 152 12.51 -0.67 -10.80
CA LYS A 152 12.23 0.21 -9.65
C LYS A 152 12.63 -0.45 -8.34
N VAL A 153 12.99 0.33 -7.33
CA VAL A 153 13.14 -0.18 -5.96
C VAL A 153 11.84 0.06 -5.22
N VAL A 154 11.19 -1.01 -4.75
CA VAL A 154 9.90 -0.93 -4.05
C VAL A 154 10.05 -1.31 -2.59
N LEU A 155 9.75 -0.38 -1.68
CA LEU A 155 9.73 -0.61 -0.23
C LEU A 155 8.29 -0.95 0.21
N ALA A 156 7.98 -2.24 0.33
CA ALA A 156 6.68 -2.70 0.83
C ALA A 156 6.69 -2.75 2.36
N ILE A 157 5.90 -1.89 3.00
CA ILE A 157 5.90 -1.72 4.45
C ILE A 157 5.14 -2.87 5.13
N GLU A 158 5.53 -3.22 6.35
CA GLU A 158 4.72 -4.04 7.25
C GLU A 158 4.33 -3.22 8.49
N HIS A 159 3.13 -2.64 8.44
CA HIS A 159 2.64 -1.71 9.45
C HIS A 159 2.51 -2.36 10.84
N ARG A 160 2.96 -1.63 11.88
CA ARG A 160 2.95 -2.01 13.31
C ARG A 160 1.76 -1.41 14.08
N ASP A 161 0.85 -0.75 13.37
CA ASP A 161 -0.37 -0.10 13.87
C ASP A 161 -1.51 -1.07 14.25
N GLY A 162 -1.32 -2.39 14.09
CA GLY A 162 -2.36 -3.40 14.29
C GLY A 162 -3.37 -3.50 13.15
N SER A 163 -3.12 -2.88 12.00
CA SER A 163 -3.95 -3.01 10.79
C SER A 163 -3.58 -4.23 9.95
N ALA A 164 -2.33 -4.73 10.04
CA ALA A 164 -1.90 -5.98 9.43
C ALA A 164 -2.64 -7.17 10.05
N HIS A 165 -2.72 -8.30 9.34
CA HIS A 165 -3.26 -9.53 9.93
C HIS A 165 -2.41 -9.93 11.16
N ALA A 166 -1.09 -9.91 10.99
CA ALA A 166 -0.12 -10.05 12.06
C ALA A 166 1.20 -9.36 11.70
N SER A 167 1.98 -9.05 12.72
CA SER A 167 3.31 -8.48 12.65
C SER A 167 4.11 -8.90 13.89
N VAL A 168 5.43 -8.98 13.76
CA VAL A 168 6.35 -9.28 14.86
C VAL A 168 7.46 -8.24 14.88
N SER A 169 7.45 -7.39 15.90
CA SER A 169 8.54 -6.44 16.15
C SER A 169 9.71 -7.16 16.83
N ARG A 170 10.94 -6.84 16.41
CA ARG A 170 12.12 -7.35 17.10
C ARG A 170 12.28 -6.63 18.43
N SER A 171 12.84 -7.36 19.39
CA SER A 171 13.37 -6.67 20.55
C SER A 171 14.72 -6.05 20.19
N TRP A 172 14.79 -4.72 20.20
CA TRP A 172 16.03 -3.95 20.07
C TRP A 172 16.77 -3.80 21.41
N ASP A 173 16.11 -4.14 22.51
CA ASP A 173 16.69 -4.31 23.84
C ASP A 173 16.86 -5.80 24.13
N ALA A 174 18.08 -6.26 24.44
CA ALA A 174 18.36 -7.67 24.74
C ALA A 174 17.50 -8.22 25.90
N LYS A 175 16.94 -7.35 26.75
CA LYS A 175 16.10 -7.73 27.90
C LYS A 175 14.61 -7.83 27.60
N LYS A 176 14.12 -7.30 26.47
CA LYS A 176 12.69 -7.33 26.10
C LYS A 176 12.39 -8.51 25.16
N ALA A 177 11.18 -9.06 25.27
CA ALA A 177 10.72 -10.10 24.37
C ALA A 177 10.27 -9.51 23.02
N LYS A 178 10.26 -10.33 21.97
CA LYS A 178 9.65 -9.96 20.68
C LYS A 178 8.17 -9.61 20.90
N ARG A 179 7.70 -8.52 20.31
CA ARG A 179 6.31 -8.08 20.43
C ARG A 179 5.50 -8.62 19.26
N ILE A 180 4.49 -9.42 19.55
CA ILE A 180 3.53 -9.91 18.55
C ILE A 180 2.37 -8.91 18.47
N ILE A 181 2.15 -8.37 17.29
CA ILE A 181 1.08 -7.42 17.00
C ILE A 181 0.09 -8.15 16.08
N LEU A 182 -1.10 -8.41 16.59
CA LEU A 182 -2.18 -9.05 15.82
C LEU A 182 -3.16 -7.99 15.36
N TYR A 183 -3.96 -8.32 14.34
CA TYR A 183 -5.03 -7.45 13.86
C TYR A 183 -5.93 -6.92 14.99
N VAL A 184 -6.21 -5.63 14.94
CA VAL A 184 -7.05 -4.89 15.88
C VAL A 184 -8.22 -4.27 15.12
N SER A 185 -9.43 -4.54 15.59
CA SER A 185 -10.67 -3.93 15.10
C SER A 185 -11.15 -2.81 16.02
N GLU A 186 -12.07 -1.97 15.54
CA GLU A 186 -12.70 -0.91 16.34
C GLU A 186 -13.27 -1.44 17.68
N ARG A 187 -13.72 -2.70 17.72
CA ARG A 187 -14.30 -3.33 18.93
C ARG A 187 -13.26 -3.66 20.01
N ASP A 188 -12.00 -3.75 19.62
CA ASP A 188 -10.87 -4.06 20.49
C ASP A 188 -10.26 -2.80 21.12
N ALA A 189 -10.64 -1.62 20.63
CA ALA A 189 -10.20 -0.32 21.09
C ALA A 189 -11.24 0.33 22.03
N THR A 190 -10.73 1.16 22.94
CA THR A 190 -11.50 2.01 23.85
C THR A 190 -10.84 3.37 23.90
N TRP A 191 -11.64 4.41 24.08
CA TRP A 191 -11.17 5.79 24.22
C TRP A 191 -11.57 6.28 25.61
N GLU A 192 -10.77 7.15 26.21
CA GLU A 192 -11.23 7.88 27.40
C GLU A 192 -12.36 8.82 27.00
N ASN A 193 -13.33 9.03 27.90
CA ASN A 193 -14.58 9.74 27.62
C ASN A 193 -14.34 11.24 27.35
N ASP A 194 -13.80 11.57 26.19
CA ASP A 194 -13.94 12.83 25.43
C ASP A 194 -13.11 12.64 24.15
N ILE A 195 -13.71 12.14 23.06
CA ILE A 195 -13.03 12.12 21.75
C ILE A 195 -13.18 13.51 21.14
N THR A 196 -12.49 14.49 21.71
CA THR A 196 -12.06 15.64 20.92
C THR A 196 -10.77 15.23 20.23
N HIS A 197 -10.87 14.75 18.99
CA HIS A 197 -9.70 14.84 18.11
C HIS A 197 -9.45 16.35 17.97
N PRO A 198 -8.31 16.89 18.42
CA PRO A 198 -8.09 18.34 18.45
C PRO A 198 -8.25 18.99 17.06
N ASP A 199 -8.14 18.20 16.00
CA ASP A 199 -8.23 18.62 14.61
C ASP A 199 -9.61 18.36 13.96
N LEU A 200 -10.61 17.80 14.67
CA LEU A 200 -11.91 17.43 14.10
C LEU A 200 -13.08 17.97 14.93
N GLU A 201 -13.97 18.74 14.28
CA GLU A 201 -15.22 19.26 14.88
C GLU A 201 -16.21 18.17 15.29
N THR A 202 -16.11 16.97 14.69
CA THR A 202 -16.93 15.80 15.02
C THR A 202 -16.06 14.55 15.14
N PRO A 203 -16.39 13.60 16.04
CA PRO A 203 -15.61 12.38 16.17
C PRO A 203 -15.64 11.60 14.84
N PRO A 204 -14.49 11.12 14.36
CA PRO A 204 -14.42 10.42 13.09
C PRO A 204 -15.26 9.14 13.14
N PRO A 205 -15.83 8.71 12.00
CA PRO A 205 -16.68 7.52 11.95
C PRO A 205 -15.94 6.25 12.38
N LEU A 206 -14.61 6.23 12.21
CA LEU A 206 -13.71 5.14 12.56
C LEU A 206 -12.47 5.69 13.31
N PRO A 207 -12.59 5.93 14.63
CA PRO A 207 -11.54 6.58 15.41
C PRO A 207 -10.26 5.74 15.49
N LEU A 208 -10.35 4.41 15.58
CA LEU A 208 -9.14 3.58 15.56
C LEU A 208 -8.42 3.71 14.22
N ARG A 209 -9.17 3.79 13.12
CA ARG A 209 -8.56 3.94 11.78
C ARG A 209 -7.88 5.30 11.62
N THR A 210 -8.42 6.34 12.23
CA THR A 210 -7.79 7.65 12.27
C THR A 210 -6.47 7.59 13.05
N ASP A 211 -6.48 6.98 14.23
CA ASP A 211 -5.27 6.79 15.04
C ASP A 211 -4.20 5.94 14.33
N GLN A 212 -4.63 4.88 13.64
CA GLN A 212 -3.73 4.03 12.84
C GLN A 212 -3.09 4.80 11.67
N LEU A 213 -3.82 5.71 11.01
CA LEU A 213 -3.24 6.56 9.95
C LEU A 213 -2.14 7.47 10.49
N VAL A 214 -2.21 7.93 11.75
CA VAL A 214 -1.12 8.69 12.37
C VAL A 214 0.15 7.83 12.46
N ILE A 215 0.03 6.59 12.98
CA ILE A 215 1.16 5.66 13.07
C ILE A 215 1.74 5.36 11.68
N ARG A 216 0.89 5.07 10.70
CA ARG A 216 1.33 4.75 9.33
C ARG A 216 2.09 5.89 8.66
N ARG A 217 1.71 7.14 8.93
CA ARG A 217 2.47 8.32 8.49
C ARG A 217 3.87 8.31 9.10
N HIS A 218 3.98 8.18 10.42
CA HIS A 218 5.29 8.09 11.09
C HIS A 218 6.15 6.95 10.53
N GLU A 219 5.56 5.79 10.24
CA GLU A 219 6.27 4.66 9.63
C GLU A 219 6.86 5.01 8.26
N ILE A 220 6.05 5.59 7.36
CA ILE A 220 6.51 5.93 6.00
C ILE A 220 7.62 6.98 6.04
N TYR A 221 7.44 8.05 6.83
CA TYR A 221 8.45 9.10 6.96
C TYR A 221 9.76 8.55 7.57
N HIS A 222 9.67 7.75 8.64
CA HIS A 222 10.84 7.16 9.29
C HIS A 222 11.56 6.15 8.38
N ILE A 223 10.81 5.34 7.62
CA ILE A 223 11.38 4.40 6.64
C ILE A 223 12.13 5.17 5.56
N PHE A 224 11.53 6.23 5.01
CA PHE A 224 12.18 7.03 3.97
C PHE A 224 13.45 7.73 4.51
N ASP A 225 13.41 8.33 5.69
CA ASP A 225 14.58 8.94 6.33
C ASP A 225 15.69 7.90 6.55
N THR A 226 15.38 6.80 7.22
CA THR A 226 16.35 5.74 7.52
C THR A 226 16.95 5.16 6.24
N PHE A 227 16.12 4.87 5.23
CA PHE A 227 16.58 4.31 3.97
C PHE A 227 17.42 5.31 3.18
N SER A 228 17.06 6.59 3.18
CA SER A 228 17.84 7.64 2.51
C SER A 228 19.23 7.79 3.13
N ARG A 229 19.30 7.83 4.47
CA ARG A 229 20.55 7.90 5.22
C ARG A 229 21.41 6.65 5.02
N PHE A 230 20.78 5.47 4.94
CA PHE A 230 21.44 4.21 4.59
C PHE A 230 22.10 4.27 3.21
N ILE A 231 21.34 4.66 2.18
CA ILE A 231 21.83 4.75 0.79
C ILE A 231 22.94 5.80 0.64
N ARG A 232 22.90 6.88 1.43
CA ARG A 232 23.91 7.95 1.46
C ARG A 232 25.13 7.63 2.34
N CYS A 233 25.24 6.42 2.90
CA CYS A 233 26.35 6.03 3.80
C CYS A 233 26.49 6.91 5.05
N GLU A 234 25.40 7.47 5.57
CA GLU A 234 25.48 8.28 6.78
C GLU A 234 25.83 7.43 8.02
N GLN A 235 26.55 8.04 8.96
CA GLN A 235 26.91 7.36 10.20
C GLN A 235 25.69 7.18 11.13
N GLY A 236 25.72 6.12 11.92
CA GLY A 236 24.72 5.88 12.97
C GLY A 236 23.37 5.32 12.49
N VAL A 237 23.25 4.93 11.21
CA VAL A 237 22.02 4.32 10.69
C VAL A 237 21.87 2.89 11.24
N GLN A 238 20.81 2.65 12.01
CA GLN A 238 20.53 1.35 12.62
C GLN A 238 19.60 0.52 11.72
N LEU A 239 20.17 -0.16 10.73
CA LEU A 239 19.43 -0.99 9.79
C LEU A 239 19.88 -2.44 9.87
N LYS A 240 18.94 -3.39 10.03
CA LYS A 240 19.25 -4.83 10.08
C LYS A 240 18.33 -5.63 9.17
N CYS A 241 18.82 -6.78 8.71
CA CYS A 241 17.98 -7.78 8.05
C CYS A 241 17.17 -8.62 9.04
N VAL A 242 15.91 -8.91 8.69
CA VAL A 242 14.99 -9.73 9.49
C VAL A 242 15.44 -11.19 9.67
N ASN A 243 16.24 -11.74 8.75
CA ASN A 243 16.85 -13.07 8.93
C ASN A 243 18.22 -13.02 9.62
N GLY A 244 18.78 -11.84 9.87
CA GLY A 244 20.09 -11.67 10.52
C GLY A 244 21.29 -12.02 9.63
N GLU A 245 21.06 -12.29 8.34
CA GLU A 245 22.13 -12.52 7.38
C GLU A 245 22.85 -11.20 7.04
N GLU A 246 24.15 -11.29 6.75
CA GLU A 246 24.92 -10.17 6.24
C GLU A 246 24.44 -9.80 4.84
N LEU A 247 24.18 -8.51 4.63
CA LEU A 247 23.77 -7.99 3.35
C LEU A 247 24.97 -7.71 2.46
N PRO A 248 24.81 -7.80 1.12
CA PRO A 248 25.76 -7.22 0.19
C PRO A 248 25.62 -5.69 0.20
N LEU A 249 26.00 -5.05 1.31
CA LEU A 249 25.83 -3.61 1.57
C LEU A 249 26.46 -2.76 0.47
N SER A 250 27.59 -3.21 -0.06
CA SER A 250 28.29 -2.59 -1.19
C SER A 250 27.38 -2.34 -2.40
N SER A 251 26.50 -3.28 -2.75
CA SER A 251 25.61 -3.13 -3.91
C SER A 251 24.58 -2.01 -3.75
N TRP A 252 24.28 -1.58 -2.51
CA TRP A 252 23.32 -0.54 -2.20
C TRP A 252 23.94 0.85 -2.10
N THR A 253 25.24 0.92 -1.84
CA THR A 253 25.89 2.14 -1.40
C THR A 253 27.15 2.52 -2.17
N GLU A 254 27.79 1.59 -2.88
CA GLU A 254 28.99 1.87 -3.65
C GLU A 254 28.67 2.57 -4.98
N GLY A 255 29.42 3.64 -5.24
CA GLY A 255 29.35 4.41 -6.47
C GLY A 255 29.53 5.90 -6.20
N SER A 256 29.95 6.65 -7.21
CA SER A 256 29.96 8.12 -7.12
C SER A 256 28.54 8.70 -7.07
N ILE A 257 27.57 7.97 -7.64
CA ILE A 257 26.15 8.27 -7.61
C ILE A 257 25.46 7.08 -6.91
N PRO A 258 24.63 7.31 -5.89
CA PRO A 258 23.90 6.22 -5.23
C PRO A 258 22.99 5.49 -6.21
N PRO A 259 22.86 4.15 -6.13
CA PRO A 259 22.11 3.38 -7.14
C PRO A 259 20.58 3.58 -7.08
N VAL A 260 20.07 4.25 -6.05
CA VAL A 260 18.63 4.50 -5.85
C VAL A 260 18.38 6.00 -5.80
N GLN A 261 17.36 6.47 -6.52
CA GLN A 261 16.96 7.86 -6.56
C GLN A 261 16.21 8.24 -5.29
N LEU A 262 16.65 9.30 -4.61
CA LEU A 262 16.08 9.76 -3.34
C LEU A 262 15.48 11.16 -3.40
N ASP A 263 15.90 11.97 -4.37
CA ASP A 263 15.47 13.37 -4.49
C ASP A 263 14.03 13.51 -5.01
N THR A 264 13.52 12.43 -5.62
CA THR A 264 12.11 12.28 -5.98
C THR A 264 11.67 10.85 -5.70
N ILE A 265 10.49 10.69 -5.10
CA ILE A 265 9.91 9.39 -4.80
C ILE A 265 8.51 9.25 -5.35
N GLN A 266 8.05 8.00 -5.37
CA GLN A 266 6.72 7.60 -5.77
C GLN A 266 6.04 6.86 -4.61
N LEU A 267 4.74 7.07 -4.43
CA LEU A 267 3.96 6.38 -3.42
C LEU A 267 2.93 5.47 -4.09
N ALA A 268 2.73 4.28 -3.54
CA ALA A 268 1.73 3.33 -3.99
C ALA A 268 1.00 2.71 -2.79
N GLY A 269 -0.30 2.45 -2.91
CA GLY A 269 -1.04 1.90 -1.79
C GLY A 269 -2.39 1.33 -2.17
N HIS A 270 -2.80 0.26 -1.48
CA HIS A 270 -4.08 -0.40 -1.71
C HIS A 270 -5.04 -0.25 -0.52
N SER A 271 -6.33 -0.01 -0.75
CA SER A 271 -7.35 0.01 0.31
C SER A 271 -7.00 1.02 1.41
N PHE A 272 -6.81 0.55 2.64
CA PHE A 272 -6.32 1.38 3.75
C PHE A 272 -4.93 1.99 3.51
N GLY A 273 -4.10 1.35 2.69
CA GLY A 273 -2.86 1.93 2.18
C GLY A 273 -3.11 3.11 1.25
N GLY A 274 -4.18 3.11 0.47
CA GLY A 274 -4.63 4.27 -0.29
C GLY A 274 -5.03 5.45 0.61
N CYS A 275 -5.75 5.18 1.70
CA CYS A 275 -6.06 6.18 2.73
C CYS A 275 -4.79 6.73 3.36
N THR A 276 -3.78 5.88 3.55
CA THR A 276 -2.49 6.29 4.10
C THR A 276 -1.84 7.34 3.19
N LEU A 277 -1.92 7.17 1.87
CA LEU A 277 -1.37 8.15 0.93
C LEU A 277 -2.15 9.46 0.92
N PHE A 278 -3.49 9.38 0.90
CA PHE A 278 -4.32 10.58 1.06
C PHE A 278 -4.00 11.31 2.36
N SER A 279 -3.88 10.58 3.47
CA SER A 279 -3.53 11.16 4.77
C SER A 279 -2.17 11.85 4.74
N ILE A 280 -1.15 11.27 4.09
CA ILE A 280 0.16 11.91 3.91
C ILE A 280 0.04 13.24 3.15
N LEU A 281 -0.76 13.29 2.09
CA LEU A 281 -0.91 14.51 1.28
C LEU A 281 -1.85 15.56 1.89
N SER A 282 -2.70 15.14 2.83
CA SER A 282 -3.68 15.99 3.54
C SER A 282 -3.21 16.45 4.92
N THR A 283 -2.02 16.06 5.38
CA THR A 283 -1.54 16.37 6.73
C THR A 283 -0.07 16.78 6.72
N HIS A 284 0.32 17.66 7.65
CA HIS A 284 1.71 18.08 7.75
C HIS A 284 2.61 16.89 8.10
N PRO A 285 3.88 16.90 7.64
CA PRO A 285 4.85 15.90 8.05
C PRO A 285 4.92 15.82 9.58
N PRO A 286 4.94 14.61 10.17
CA PRO A 286 5.16 14.49 11.60
C PRO A 286 6.56 14.99 11.96
N ASP A 287 6.71 15.70 13.07
CA ASP A 287 8.04 16.07 13.57
C ASP A 287 8.88 14.81 13.86
N PRO A 288 10.20 14.81 13.55
CA PRO A 288 11.01 15.91 13.01
C PRO A 288 11.17 15.87 11.47
N TYR A 289 10.29 15.19 10.74
CA TYR A 289 10.51 14.89 9.32
C TYR A 289 10.18 16.08 8.41
N LYS A 290 10.93 16.19 7.30
CA LYS A 290 10.61 17.11 6.20
C LYS A 290 9.56 16.48 5.27
N PRO A 291 8.81 17.29 4.49
CA PRO A 291 7.92 16.76 3.46
C PRO A 291 8.62 15.75 2.53
N LEU A 292 7.92 14.67 2.19
CA LEU A 292 8.41 13.70 1.23
C LEU A 292 8.45 14.33 -0.17
N PRO A 293 9.51 14.12 -0.97
CA PRO A 293 9.60 14.65 -2.33
C PRO A 293 8.80 13.80 -3.32
N VAL A 294 7.48 13.76 -3.15
CA VAL A 294 6.58 12.87 -3.90
C VAL A 294 6.27 13.47 -5.27
N THR A 295 6.48 12.69 -6.34
CA THR A 295 6.12 13.09 -7.72
C THR A 295 4.87 12.39 -8.22
N HIS A 296 4.67 11.13 -7.81
CA HIS A 296 3.58 10.27 -8.26
C HIS A 296 2.93 9.55 -7.09
N VAL A 297 1.61 9.41 -7.15
CA VAL A 297 0.79 8.70 -6.18
C VAL A 297 -0.16 7.74 -6.89
N LEU A 298 0.09 6.45 -6.73
CA LEU A 298 -0.74 5.36 -7.27
C LEU A 298 -1.63 4.79 -6.16
N ILE A 299 -2.94 4.90 -6.32
CA ILE A 299 -3.91 4.43 -5.35
C ILE A 299 -4.74 3.31 -5.96
N LEU A 300 -4.72 2.14 -5.31
CA LEU A 300 -5.46 0.97 -5.73
C LEU A 300 -6.68 0.80 -4.79
N ASP A 301 -7.89 0.95 -5.32
CA ASP A 301 -9.16 0.67 -4.65
C ASP A 301 -9.25 1.24 -3.21
N PRO A 302 -9.13 2.58 -3.04
CA PRO A 302 -9.00 3.20 -1.72
C PRO A 302 -10.27 3.05 -0.89
N TRP A 303 -10.11 2.91 0.43
CA TRP A 303 -11.24 2.82 1.36
C TRP A 303 -11.52 4.17 2.03
N MET A 304 -12.54 4.90 1.62
CA MET A 304 -12.70 6.29 2.07
C MET A 304 -13.26 6.45 3.50
N ASP A 305 -13.85 5.42 4.11
CA ASP A 305 -14.51 5.54 5.42
C ASP A 305 -13.68 6.09 6.58
N PRO A 306 -12.37 5.84 6.69
CA PRO A 306 -11.56 6.39 7.77
C PRO A 306 -11.53 7.92 7.82
N PHE A 307 -11.81 8.60 6.70
CA PHE A 307 -11.86 10.06 6.68
C PHE A 307 -13.20 10.58 7.20
N PRO A 308 -13.27 11.82 7.71
CA PRO A 308 -14.55 12.54 7.81
C PRO A 308 -15.13 12.81 6.40
N SER A 309 -16.42 13.13 6.34
CA SER A 309 -17.05 13.67 5.13
C SER A 309 -16.62 15.15 4.96
N PRO A 310 -16.39 15.68 3.74
CA PRO A 310 -16.59 15.06 2.42
C PRO A 310 -15.45 14.14 1.96
N GLY A 311 -14.27 14.24 2.57
CA GLY A 311 -13.08 13.46 2.23
C GLY A 311 -11.80 14.28 2.41
N PRO A 312 -10.63 13.67 2.15
CA PRO A 312 -9.34 14.34 2.24
C PRO A 312 -9.17 15.40 1.14
N VAL A 313 -8.44 16.47 1.46
CA VAL A 313 -8.05 17.55 0.54
C VAL A 313 -6.54 17.81 0.65
N PRO A 314 -5.86 18.29 -0.41
CA PRO A 314 -4.43 18.58 -0.33
C PRO A 314 -4.13 19.73 0.63
N ILE A 315 -2.98 19.67 1.31
CA ILE A 315 -2.46 20.83 2.03
C ILE A 315 -2.01 21.87 1.01
N THR A 316 -2.81 22.93 0.86
CA THR A 316 -2.38 24.15 0.18
C THR A 316 -1.77 25.06 1.24
N ILE A 317 -0.54 25.54 1.05
CA ILE A 317 0.20 26.38 2.03
C ILE A 317 -0.50 27.73 2.32
N SER A 318 -1.71 27.99 1.82
CA SER A 318 -2.51 29.16 2.16
C SER A 318 -3.13 29.14 3.58
N GLN A 319 -3.02 28.05 4.34
CA GLN A 319 -3.35 28.04 5.78
C GLN A 319 -2.23 28.63 6.67
N LYS A 320 -1.26 29.36 6.09
CA LYS A 320 -0.11 29.92 6.82
C LYS A 320 -0.38 31.21 7.60
N ASP A 321 -1.49 31.90 7.37
CA ASP A 321 -1.63 33.30 7.82
C ASP A 321 -2.73 33.61 8.85
N ASP A 322 -3.49 32.63 9.37
CA ASP A 322 -4.50 32.96 10.42
C ASP A 322 -3.93 32.92 11.85
N ASP A 323 -2.83 32.21 12.11
CA ASP A 323 -2.19 32.17 13.45
C ASP A 323 -0.90 33.02 13.57
N THR A 324 -0.35 33.53 12.46
CA THR A 324 0.89 34.34 12.48
C THR A 324 0.69 35.84 12.21
N GLN A 325 -0.51 36.29 11.83
CA GLN A 325 -0.82 37.73 11.69
C GLN A 325 -0.83 38.50 13.02
N SER A 326 -0.94 37.83 14.18
CA SER A 326 -0.84 38.50 15.48
C SER A 326 0.60 38.86 15.89
N THR A 327 1.61 38.20 15.30
CA THR A 327 3.02 38.34 15.71
C THR A 327 3.84 39.20 14.73
N ILE A 328 3.41 39.33 13.47
CA ILE A 328 4.13 40.09 12.43
C ILE A 328 3.82 41.59 12.47
N ASN A 329 2.63 42.00 12.94
CA ASN A 329 2.28 43.42 13.13
C ASN A 329 3.13 44.14 14.20
N ASN A 330 3.94 43.42 14.99
CA ASN A 330 4.85 44.01 15.98
C ASN A 330 6.33 44.07 15.53
N LYS A 331 6.68 43.60 14.31
CA LYS A 331 8.07 43.59 13.83
C LYS A 331 8.35 44.41 12.57
N ILE A 332 7.34 45.09 12.01
CA ILE A 332 7.50 46.06 10.91
C ILE A 332 7.70 47.48 11.48
N SER A 333 8.58 47.60 12.49
CA SER A 333 9.00 48.89 13.06
C SER A 333 10.53 49.07 13.12
N SER A 334 11.30 48.15 12.54
CA SER A 334 12.75 48.27 12.45
C SER A 334 13.22 47.75 11.11
N GLY A 335 13.39 48.67 10.16
CA GLY A 335 13.91 48.37 8.84
C GLY A 335 15.36 47.90 8.90
N ASP A 336 15.66 46.83 8.19
CA ASP A 336 16.98 46.60 7.62
C ASP A 336 16.84 45.76 6.35
N THR A 337 17.19 46.37 5.23
CA THR A 337 17.30 45.78 3.90
C THR A 337 18.73 45.30 3.69
N ASN A 338 18.96 43.99 3.50
CA ASN A 338 19.89 43.40 2.53
C ASN A 338 20.25 41.96 2.90
N GLY A 339 20.04 41.04 1.96
CA GLY A 339 20.51 39.66 2.06
C GLY A 339 20.13 38.84 0.84
N ASN A 340 20.99 38.86 -0.18
CA ASN A 340 20.98 37.93 -1.30
C ASN A 340 21.05 36.48 -0.76
N GLY A 341 19.96 35.76 -0.87
CA GLY A 341 19.90 34.31 -0.77
C GLY A 341 19.07 33.80 -1.94
N ILE A 342 19.65 32.90 -2.74
CA ILE A 342 18.94 32.18 -3.79
C ILE A 342 17.88 31.34 -3.08
N ILE A 343 16.64 31.84 -3.08
CA ILE A 343 15.46 31.12 -2.62
C ILE A 343 15.19 30.08 -3.71
N HIS A 344 15.45 28.81 -3.39
CA HIS A 344 14.84 27.71 -4.12
C HIS A 344 13.33 27.89 -4.01
N ASP A 345 12.71 28.30 -5.11
CA ASP A 345 11.27 28.45 -5.25
C ASP A 345 10.63 27.07 -5.12
N GLY A 346 10.00 26.83 -3.98
CA GLY A 346 9.25 25.62 -3.69
C GLY A 346 7.92 25.67 -4.43
N THR A 347 7.93 25.28 -5.71
CA THR A 347 6.69 25.04 -6.46
C THR A 347 6.01 23.80 -5.87
N ASN A 348 5.10 24.07 -4.96
CA ASN A 348 4.32 23.12 -4.19
C ASN A 348 3.21 22.52 -5.09
N GLU A 349 3.62 21.82 -6.16
CA GLU A 349 2.71 21.16 -7.09
C GLU A 349 2.14 19.89 -6.46
N ILE A 350 0.82 19.71 -6.56
CA ILE A 350 0.15 18.48 -6.13
C ILE A 350 0.74 17.31 -6.95
N PRO A 351 1.23 16.23 -6.31
CA PRO A 351 1.79 15.10 -7.04
C PRO A 351 0.80 14.52 -8.03
N ARG A 352 1.29 14.03 -9.17
CA ARG A 352 0.45 13.34 -10.15
C ARG A 352 -0.20 12.14 -9.49
N MET A 353 -1.52 11.99 -9.64
CA MET A 353 -2.26 10.94 -8.94
C MET A 353 -3.11 10.12 -9.91
N LEU A 354 -3.02 8.79 -9.77
CA LEU A 354 -3.87 7.83 -10.45
C LEU A 354 -4.55 6.93 -9.43
N VAL A 355 -5.88 6.86 -9.50
CA VAL A 355 -6.71 5.93 -8.75
C VAL A 355 -7.23 4.83 -9.67
N ILE A 356 -6.95 3.57 -9.35
CA ILE A 356 -7.50 2.40 -10.03
C ILE A 356 -8.48 1.70 -9.08
N ASN A 357 -9.76 1.77 -9.39
CA ASN A 357 -10.86 1.31 -8.56
C ASN A 357 -11.48 0.01 -9.09
N SER A 358 -12.05 -0.79 -8.19
CA SER A 358 -12.87 -1.95 -8.53
C SER A 358 -14.32 -1.55 -8.80
N GLU A 359 -15.04 -2.39 -9.54
CA GLU A 359 -16.47 -2.19 -9.75
C GLU A 359 -17.25 -2.16 -8.42
N GLY A 360 -16.89 -3.03 -7.47
CA GLY A 360 -17.58 -3.12 -6.19
C GLY A 360 -17.52 -1.82 -5.39
N PHE A 361 -16.34 -1.20 -5.32
CA PHE A 361 -16.16 0.08 -4.62
C PHE A 361 -16.79 1.26 -5.38
N THR A 362 -16.91 1.14 -6.70
CA THR A 362 -17.62 2.12 -7.54
C THR A 362 -19.14 2.04 -7.38
N LEU A 363 -19.67 0.85 -7.12
CA LEU A 363 -21.10 0.64 -6.89
C LEU A 363 -21.58 1.09 -5.50
N TRP A 364 -20.66 1.29 -4.55
CA TRP A 364 -20.96 1.79 -3.21
C TRP A 364 -21.15 3.31 -3.24
N THR A 365 -22.39 3.75 -3.43
CA THR A 365 -22.73 5.16 -3.76
C THR A 365 -22.10 6.19 -2.83
N ASP A 366 -22.30 6.07 -1.51
CA ASP A 366 -21.79 7.06 -0.56
C ASP A 366 -20.26 7.09 -0.51
N HIS A 367 -19.64 5.91 -0.57
CA HIS A 367 -18.19 5.78 -0.62
C HIS A 367 -17.61 6.36 -1.92
N PHE A 368 -18.25 6.06 -3.05
CA PHE A 368 -17.81 6.51 -4.36
C PHE A 368 -17.92 8.03 -4.50
N ALA A 369 -19.00 8.65 -4.00
CA ALA A 369 -19.14 10.11 -3.99
C ALA A 369 -17.99 10.80 -3.22
N ARG A 370 -17.54 10.20 -2.11
CA ARG A 370 -16.39 10.69 -1.33
C ARG A 370 -15.07 10.49 -2.07
N LEU A 371 -14.94 9.39 -2.81
CA LEU A 371 -13.79 9.16 -3.67
C LEU A 371 -13.74 10.18 -4.83
N GLU A 372 -14.87 10.44 -5.49
CA GLU A 372 -14.97 11.47 -6.55
C GLU A 372 -14.60 12.86 -6.01
N PHE A 373 -15.08 13.20 -4.81
CA PHE A 373 -14.69 14.44 -4.15
C PHE A 373 -13.17 14.53 -3.95
N ALA A 374 -12.54 13.50 -3.39
CA ALA A 374 -11.10 13.47 -3.18
C ALA A 374 -10.33 13.51 -4.51
N VAL A 375 -10.70 12.69 -5.49
CA VAL A 375 -10.09 12.66 -6.83
C VAL A 375 -10.11 14.05 -7.46
N LYS A 376 -11.24 14.75 -7.38
CA LYS A 376 -11.36 16.12 -7.87
C LYS A 376 -10.49 17.11 -7.08
N ALA A 377 -10.46 17.00 -5.75
CA ALA A 377 -9.65 17.87 -4.89
C ALA A 377 -8.14 17.74 -5.16
N PHE A 378 -7.68 16.54 -5.53
CA PHE A 378 -6.28 16.25 -5.84
C PHE A 378 -5.94 16.37 -7.33
N GLY A 379 -6.90 16.72 -8.21
CA GLY A 379 -6.69 16.71 -9.66
C GLY A 379 -6.26 15.34 -10.20
N ALA A 380 -6.70 14.27 -9.56
CA ALA A 380 -6.31 12.90 -9.86
C ALA A 380 -7.09 12.34 -11.06
N LYS A 381 -6.50 11.36 -11.74
CA LYS A 381 -7.24 10.53 -12.70
C LYS A 381 -7.86 9.32 -11.98
N LEU A 382 -9.09 8.97 -12.34
CA LEU A 382 -9.79 7.81 -11.78
C LEU A 382 -10.19 6.84 -12.88
N ILE A 383 -9.79 5.58 -12.72
CA ILE A 383 -10.13 4.48 -13.62
C ILE A 383 -10.89 3.43 -12.81
N THR A 384 -11.99 2.91 -13.33
CA THR A 384 -12.67 1.73 -12.76
C THR A 384 -12.53 0.54 -13.68
N LEU A 385 -12.00 -0.55 -13.15
CA LEU A 385 -11.87 -1.83 -13.86
C LEU A 385 -13.12 -2.68 -13.57
N GLY A 386 -13.92 -2.98 -14.61
CA GLY A 386 -15.12 -3.84 -14.50
C GLY A 386 -14.91 -5.30 -14.92
N LYS A 387 -13.71 -5.65 -15.45
CA LYS A 387 -13.48 -6.91 -16.17
C LYS A 387 -13.69 -8.17 -15.33
N SER A 388 -14.29 -9.17 -15.98
CA SER A 388 -14.22 -10.60 -15.65
C SER A 388 -13.94 -11.39 -16.92
N PHE A 389 -13.11 -12.43 -16.84
CA PHE A 389 -12.99 -13.46 -17.86
C PHE A 389 -13.89 -14.66 -17.48
N LYS A 390 -14.11 -15.62 -18.39
CA LYS A 390 -15.02 -16.78 -18.19
C LYS A 390 -14.77 -17.47 -16.84
N SER A 391 -15.82 -17.62 -16.01
CA SER A 391 -15.72 -18.42 -14.79
C SER A 391 -15.69 -19.92 -15.15
N LEU A 392 -14.60 -20.60 -14.78
CA LEU A 392 -14.64 -22.06 -14.68
C LEU A 392 -15.25 -22.40 -13.32
N ARG A 393 -16.39 -23.09 -13.30
CA ARG A 393 -16.93 -23.67 -12.06
C ARG A 393 -15.93 -24.71 -11.54
N ILE A 394 -15.09 -24.34 -10.57
CA ILE A 394 -14.27 -25.31 -9.86
C ILE A 394 -14.87 -25.55 -8.46
N ALA A 395 -15.31 -26.79 -8.27
CA ALA A 395 -15.63 -27.50 -7.03
C ALA A 395 -16.84 -27.02 -6.19
N ALA A 396 -17.88 -27.85 -6.21
CA ALA A 396 -19.12 -27.77 -5.41
C ALA A 396 -18.95 -28.01 -3.89
N PHE A 397 -17.74 -27.84 -3.33
CA PHE A 397 -17.42 -28.21 -1.93
C PHE A 397 -16.94 -27.05 -1.05
N LEU A 398 -16.81 -25.83 -1.59
CA LEU A 398 -16.53 -24.64 -0.77
C LEU A 398 -17.84 -23.91 -0.44
N PRO A 399 -18.05 -23.49 0.83
CA PRO A 399 -19.24 -22.73 1.21
C PRO A 399 -19.38 -21.47 0.36
N HIS A 400 -20.63 -21.03 0.12
CA HIS A 400 -21.02 -19.91 -0.76
C HIS A 400 -20.30 -18.57 -0.53
N TYR A 401 -19.49 -18.44 0.52
CA TYR A 401 -18.65 -17.28 0.83
C TYR A 401 -17.30 -17.25 0.08
N PHE A 402 -16.87 -18.37 -0.52
CA PHE A 402 -15.72 -18.44 -1.43
C PHE A 402 -16.15 -18.38 -2.91
N HIS A 403 -17.25 -17.68 -3.20
CA HIS A 403 -17.60 -17.37 -4.57
C HIS A 403 -16.66 -16.28 -5.08
N CYS A 404 -15.56 -16.68 -5.71
CA CYS A 404 -14.71 -15.78 -6.49
C CYS A 404 -15.49 -15.39 -7.76
N SER A 405 -16.46 -14.48 -7.61
CA SER A 405 -17.14 -13.87 -8.75
C SER A 405 -16.08 -13.14 -9.56
N VAL A 406 -15.90 -13.53 -10.81
CA VAL A 406 -14.67 -13.28 -11.59
C VAL A 406 -14.49 -11.82 -12.04
N ARG A 407 -15.18 -10.85 -11.42
CA ARG A 407 -15.04 -9.40 -11.67
C ARG A 407 -13.90 -8.81 -10.84
N CYS A 408 -13.27 -7.74 -11.35
CA CYS A 408 -12.34 -6.94 -10.53
C CYS A 408 -13.07 -6.52 -9.25
N SER A 409 -12.60 -7.10 -8.16
CA SER A 409 -13.12 -6.97 -6.81
C SER A 409 -11.97 -6.55 -5.89
N HIS A 410 -12.28 -6.04 -4.71
CA HIS A 410 -11.28 -5.54 -3.77
C HIS A 410 -10.01 -6.41 -3.59
N PRO A 411 -10.10 -7.75 -3.47
CA PRO A 411 -8.89 -8.58 -3.35
C PRO A 411 -8.02 -8.65 -4.62
N SER A 412 -8.51 -8.19 -5.78
CA SER A 412 -7.85 -8.28 -7.10
C SER A 412 -6.52 -7.56 -7.17
N PHE A 413 -6.33 -6.54 -6.33
CA PHE A 413 -5.09 -5.76 -6.25
C PHE A 413 -4.02 -6.39 -5.33
N SER A 414 -4.29 -7.59 -4.80
CA SER A 414 -3.41 -8.32 -3.88
C SER A 414 -3.01 -9.69 -4.44
N ASP A 415 -2.17 -10.41 -3.72
CA ASP A 415 -1.74 -11.75 -4.12
C ASP A 415 -2.82 -12.82 -3.93
N PHE A 416 -3.88 -12.56 -3.14
CA PHE A 416 -4.89 -13.56 -2.77
C PHE A 416 -5.51 -14.29 -3.98
N PRO A 417 -5.92 -13.61 -5.06
CA PRO A 417 -6.49 -14.26 -6.25
C PRO A 417 -5.47 -15.02 -7.10
N LEU A 418 -4.18 -14.93 -6.77
CA LEU A 418 -3.07 -15.60 -7.45
C LEU A 418 -2.50 -16.76 -6.61
N LEU A 419 -3.00 -16.93 -5.39
CA LEU A 419 -2.64 -18.05 -4.52
C LEU A 419 -3.05 -19.39 -5.15
N PRO A 420 -2.35 -20.48 -4.80
CA PRO A 420 -2.69 -21.83 -5.27
C PRO A 420 -4.16 -22.18 -5.00
N PHE A 421 -4.76 -22.97 -5.90
CA PHE A 421 -6.16 -23.42 -5.83
C PHE A 421 -7.23 -22.33 -6.00
N ILE A 422 -6.87 -21.04 -5.88
CA ILE A 422 -7.73 -19.88 -6.19
C ILE A 422 -7.39 -19.30 -7.56
N LYS A 423 -6.11 -19.33 -7.95
CA LYS A 423 -5.59 -18.78 -9.21
C LYS A 423 -6.39 -19.25 -10.43
N THR A 424 -6.83 -18.28 -11.24
CA THR A 424 -7.44 -18.49 -12.56
C THR A 424 -6.61 -17.79 -13.63
N LYS A 425 -6.84 -18.10 -14.91
CA LYS A 425 -6.24 -17.33 -16.03
C LYS A 425 -6.63 -15.84 -15.92
N SER A 426 -7.90 -15.61 -15.62
CA SER A 426 -8.52 -14.32 -15.39
C SER A 426 -7.81 -13.46 -14.34
N SER A 427 -7.45 -14.04 -13.20
CA SER A 427 -6.80 -13.29 -12.12
C SER A 427 -5.36 -12.93 -12.45
N VAL A 428 -4.68 -13.74 -13.27
CA VAL A 428 -3.34 -13.44 -13.78
C VAL A 428 -3.40 -12.27 -14.77
N GLU A 429 -4.30 -12.34 -15.77
CA GLU A 429 -4.49 -11.28 -16.77
C GLU A 429 -4.90 -9.95 -16.13
N LEU A 430 -5.75 -9.98 -15.09
CA LEU A 430 -6.12 -8.78 -14.34
C LEU A 430 -4.95 -8.18 -13.57
N MET A 431 -4.11 -9.02 -12.94
CA MET A 431 -2.90 -8.56 -12.26
C MET A 431 -1.90 -7.94 -13.25
N GLU A 432 -1.73 -8.54 -14.42
CA GLU A 432 -0.88 -8.00 -15.49
C GLU A 432 -1.39 -6.63 -15.94
N MET A 433 -2.70 -6.47 -16.16
CA MET A 433 -3.31 -5.18 -16.50
C MET A 433 -3.11 -4.12 -15.41
N ILE A 434 -3.34 -4.48 -14.13
CA ILE A 434 -3.12 -3.57 -13.00
C ILE A 434 -1.65 -3.15 -12.96
N ALA A 435 -0.72 -4.08 -13.12
CA ALA A 435 0.70 -3.79 -13.08
C ALA A 435 1.16 -2.94 -14.27
N GLU A 436 0.72 -3.22 -15.49
CA GLU A 436 1.06 -2.44 -16.68
C GLU A 436 0.56 -0.99 -16.58
N LEU A 437 -0.69 -0.79 -16.14
CA LEU A 437 -1.21 0.56 -15.87
C LEU A 437 -0.38 1.27 -14.79
N SER A 438 -0.02 0.54 -13.73
CA SER A 438 0.79 1.08 -12.64
C SER A 438 2.18 1.49 -13.11
N ILE A 439 2.87 0.63 -13.87
CA ILE A 439 4.21 0.88 -14.40
C ILE A 439 4.19 2.09 -15.33
N LYS A 440 3.30 2.09 -16.33
CA LYS A 440 3.21 3.19 -17.30
C LYS A 440 2.80 4.51 -16.65
N PHE A 441 1.95 4.49 -15.62
CA PHE A 441 1.66 5.71 -14.86
C PHE A 441 2.90 6.26 -14.16
N LEU A 442 3.61 5.40 -13.43
CA LEU A 442 4.80 5.78 -12.67
C LEU A 442 5.97 6.19 -13.59
N ASP A 443 5.96 5.78 -14.86
CA ASP A 443 6.95 6.16 -15.86
C ASP A 443 6.54 7.38 -16.71
N ASN A 444 5.49 8.13 -16.30
CA ASN A 444 4.92 9.27 -17.06
C ASN A 444 4.44 8.91 -18.48
N GLN A 445 3.95 7.69 -18.69
CA GLN A 445 3.46 7.22 -20.00
C GLN A 445 1.92 7.21 -20.09
N LEU A 446 1.19 7.61 -19.04
CA LEU A 446 -0.29 7.64 -18.98
C LEU A 446 -0.90 9.05 -18.90
N ASP A 447 -0.28 10.01 -19.57
CA ASP A 447 -0.62 11.44 -19.46
C ASP A 447 -1.96 11.79 -20.10
N THR A 448 -2.37 11.05 -21.12
CA THR A 448 -3.60 11.28 -21.87
C THR A 448 -4.54 10.08 -21.76
N ASP A 449 -5.83 10.32 -21.92
CA ASP A 449 -6.80 9.22 -21.94
C ASP A 449 -6.50 8.26 -23.08
N SER A 450 -6.04 8.76 -24.24
CA SER A 450 -5.57 7.92 -25.35
C SER A 450 -4.46 6.95 -24.95
N ASN A 451 -3.51 7.37 -24.10
CA ASN A 451 -2.44 6.48 -23.63
C ASN A 451 -3.00 5.39 -22.71
N ILE A 452 -3.98 5.73 -21.86
CA ILE A 452 -4.71 4.76 -21.03
C ILE A 452 -5.46 3.77 -21.93
N LYS A 453 -6.22 4.27 -22.92
CA LYS A 453 -6.97 3.44 -23.87
C LYS A 453 -6.04 2.48 -24.61
N SER A 454 -4.93 2.98 -25.17
CA SER A 454 -3.95 2.16 -25.91
C SER A 454 -3.28 1.09 -25.04
N THR A 455 -2.99 1.41 -23.77
CA THR A 455 -2.41 0.45 -22.82
C THR A 455 -3.39 -0.67 -22.51
N LEU A 456 -4.65 -0.32 -22.22
CA LEU A 456 -5.71 -1.29 -21.98
C LEU A 456 -5.91 -2.21 -23.20
N GLU A 457 -5.94 -1.64 -24.41
CA GLU A 457 -6.04 -2.40 -25.65
C GLU A 457 -4.87 -3.37 -25.82
N GLN A 458 -3.63 -2.91 -25.58
CA GLN A 458 -2.42 -3.76 -25.65
C GLN A 458 -2.50 -4.94 -24.68
N CYS A 459 -2.89 -4.72 -23.42
CA CYS A 459 -3.07 -5.79 -22.43
C CYS A 459 -4.18 -6.80 -22.80
N THR A 460 -4.94 -6.55 -23.88
CA THR A 460 -6.03 -7.42 -24.30
C THR A 460 -5.91 -8.04 -25.67
N LYS A 461 -4.91 -7.65 -26.47
CA LYS A 461 -4.66 -8.24 -27.80
C LYS A 461 -4.44 -9.75 -27.77
N ASP A 462 -3.85 -10.27 -26.69
CA ASP A 462 -3.61 -11.71 -26.48
C ASP A 462 -4.76 -12.42 -25.74
N SER A 463 -5.87 -11.71 -25.51
CA SER A 463 -6.99 -12.17 -24.71
C SER A 463 -8.27 -12.19 -25.54
N ASP A 464 -9.13 -13.22 -25.39
CA ASP A 464 -10.45 -13.31 -26.07
C ASP A 464 -11.46 -12.23 -25.58
N THR A 465 -11.00 -11.15 -24.94
CA THR A 465 -11.85 -10.19 -24.24
C THR A 465 -11.72 -8.80 -24.80
N THR A 466 -12.82 -8.30 -25.39
CA THR A 466 -12.95 -6.93 -25.86
C THR A 466 -13.13 -5.99 -24.67
N ILE A 467 -12.16 -5.09 -24.40
CA ILE A 467 -12.37 -3.97 -23.48
C ILE A 467 -13.24 -2.93 -24.16
N ARG A 468 -14.29 -2.46 -23.48
CA ARG A 468 -15.02 -1.26 -23.87
C ARG A 468 -14.67 -0.16 -22.90
N ILE A 469 -14.37 1.01 -23.43
CA ILE A 469 -14.04 2.18 -22.62
C ILE A 469 -15.28 3.04 -22.56
N LEU A 470 -15.79 3.22 -21.36
CA LEU A 470 -17.01 3.98 -21.09
C LEU A 470 -16.62 5.33 -20.49
N ASP A 471 -17.18 6.41 -21.04
CA ASP A 471 -16.96 7.77 -20.52
C ASP A 471 -17.94 8.10 -19.37
N ASN A 472 -18.91 7.22 -19.07
CA ASN A 472 -19.87 7.37 -17.97
C ASN A 472 -20.11 6.03 -17.27
N ILE A 473 -20.50 6.09 -15.99
CA ILE A 473 -20.96 4.90 -15.24
C ILE A 473 -22.24 4.40 -15.92
N PRO A 474 -22.26 3.16 -16.43
CA PRO A 474 -23.45 2.64 -17.09
C PRO A 474 -24.56 2.31 -16.08
N ASP A 475 -25.79 2.12 -16.58
CA ASP A 475 -26.98 1.80 -15.77
C ASP A 475 -26.70 0.66 -14.77
N LYS A 476 -27.37 0.67 -13.61
CA LYS A 476 -27.21 -0.38 -12.59
C LYS A 476 -28.41 -1.34 -12.64
N ILE A 477 -28.16 -2.65 -12.71
CA ILE A 477 -29.20 -3.68 -12.57
C ILE A 477 -29.15 -4.33 -11.18
N VAL A 478 -30.31 -4.67 -10.63
CA VAL A 478 -30.44 -5.43 -9.38
C VAL A 478 -30.23 -6.91 -9.68
N ILE A 479 -29.26 -7.53 -9.00
CA ILE A 479 -28.89 -8.95 -9.18
C ILE A 479 -29.20 -9.82 -7.96
N GLY A 480 -29.79 -9.24 -6.92
CA GLY A 480 -30.16 -9.94 -5.70
C GLY A 480 -30.36 -8.99 -4.53
N LYS A 481 -30.36 -9.54 -3.32
CA LYS A 481 -30.40 -8.78 -2.06
C LYS A 481 -29.28 -9.22 -1.12
N TRP A 482 -28.75 -8.28 -0.34
CA TRP A 482 -27.83 -8.55 0.75
C TRP A 482 -28.59 -9.15 1.96
N GLY A 483 -27.84 -9.68 2.93
CA GLY A 483 -28.42 -10.29 4.14
C GLY A 483 -29.22 -9.32 5.02
N ASP A 484 -29.03 -8.02 4.83
CA ASP A 484 -29.79 -6.93 5.47
C ASP A 484 -31.03 -6.50 4.67
N GLY A 485 -31.31 -7.15 3.52
CA GLY A 485 -32.46 -6.86 2.66
C GLY A 485 -32.24 -5.76 1.60
N SER A 486 -31.09 -5.08 1.60
CA SER A 486 -30.75 -4.07 0.59
C SER A 486 -30.47 -4.71 -0.78
N ASN A 487 -30.71 -3.96 -1.86
CA ASN A 487 -30.51 -4.48 -3.22
C ASN A 487 -29.02 -4.63 -3.53
N LYS A 488 -28.64 -5.78 -4.09
CA LYS A 488 -27.32 -6.01 -4.67
C LYS A 488 -27.34 -5.55 -6.11
N HIS A 489 -26.52 -4.54 -6.42
CA HIS A 489 -26.42 -3.96 -7.75
C HIS A 489 -25.23 -4.51 -8.53
N LYS A 490 -25.29 -4.34 -9.86
CA LYS A 490 -24.28 -4.72 -10.84
C LYS A 490 -24.32 -3.68 -11.96
N MET A 491 -23.17 -3.21 -12.45
CA MET A 491 -23.16 -2.33 -13.62
C MET A 491 -23.60 -3.10 -14.87
N VAL A 492 -24.46 -2.46 -15.68
CA VAL A 492 -24.84 -2.88 -17.03
C VAL A 492 -23.64 -2.67 -17.92
N GLY A 493 -22.97 -3.76 -18.26
CA GLY A 493 -21.72 -3.70 -19.01
C GLY A 493 -21.26 -5.09 -19.37
N ASN A 494 -20.43 -5.17 -20.40
CA ASN A 494 -19.85 -6.43 -20.85
C ASN A 494 -18.60 -6.78 -20.04
N LEU A 495 -18.22 -8.05 -20.14
CA LEU A 495 -16.97 -8.56 -19.62
C LEU A 495 -15.81 -7.82 -20.30
N GLY A 496 -15.14 -6.91 -19.59
CA GLY A 496 -14.06 -6.09 -20.19
C GLY A 496 -14.22 -4.60 -20.01
N ASP A 497 -15.37 -4.11 -19.56
CA ASP A 497 -15.60 -2.66 -19.54
C ASP A 497 -14.67 -1.96 -18.52
N VAL A 498 -14.02 -0.89 -18.97
CA VAL A 498 -13.22 0.02 -18.16
C VAL A 498 -13.86 1.39 -18.24
N ILE A 499 -14.07 2.03 -17.10
CA ILE A 499 -14.64 3.38 -17.03
C ILE A 499 -13.50 4.33 -16.72
N ILE A 500 -13.28 5.32 -17.57
CA ILE A 500 -12.39 6.45 -17.28
C ILE A 500 -13.31 7.57 -16.80
N HIS A 501 -13.10 8.01 -15.56
CA HIS A 501 -13.88 9.10 -14.98
C HIS A 501 -13.18 10.41 -15.32
N SER A 502 -13.86 11.26 -16.09
CA SER A 502 -13.38 12.56 -16.58
C SER A 502 -13.62 13.71 -15.61
#